data_AF-D5V317-F1
#
_entry.id   AF-D5V317-F1
#
_cell.length_a   1.000
_cell.length_b   1.000
_cell.length_c   1.000
_cell.angle_alpha   90.00
_cell.angle_beta   90.00
_cell.angle_gamma   90.00
#
_symmetry.space_group_name_H-M   'P 1'
#
loop_
_entity.id
_entity.type
_entity.pdbx_description
1 polymer ?
#
loop_
_entity_poly.entity_id
_entity_poly.type
_entity_poly.pdbx_seq_one_letter_code
_entity_poly.pdbx_strand_id
1 'polypeptide(L)'
;MVNTKAFSLLELIFAIVIIGIISTVAVPKLLDTKDNAQAAIVQKDISTIISSVRAYYMVNDKLDNFDEALTLNPSTWNIENTTATYEDDNNSCVTVNIKNKKLDLIINDENDGDVCKKIIASGISSAEYDL
;
A
#
# COMPACT_ATOMS: atom_id res chain seq x y z
N MET A 1 -26.59 0.46 -49.00
CA MET A 1 -25.28 -0.14 -49.37
C MET A 1 -24.29 0.18 -48.27
N VAL A 2 -23.83 -0.83 -47.53
CA VAL A 2 -22.86 -0.64 -46.45
C VAL A 2 -21.48 -0.52 -47.10
N ASN A 3 -20.85 0.66 -46.98
CA ASN A 3 -19.46 0.88 -47.38
C ASN A 3 -18.56 0.41 -46.24
N THR A 4 -18.26 -0.89 -46.19
CA THR A 4 -17.28 -1.42 -45.24
C THR A 4 -15.88 -1.08 -45.72
N LYS A 5 -15.27 -0.04 -45.14
CA LYS A 5 -13.83 0.19 -45.29
C LYS A 5 -13.10 -0.98 -44.62
N ALA A 6 -12.47 -1.83 -45.42
CA ALA A 6 -11.57 -2.85 -44.89
C ALA A 6 -10.27 -2.16 -44.43
N PHE A 7 -9.84 -2.49 -43.21
CA PHE A 7 -8.57 -2.02 -42.66
C PHE A 7 -7.42 -2.64 -43.45
N SER A 8 -6.41 -1.87 -43.83
CA SER A 8 -5.25 -2.43 -44.51
C SER A 8 -4.42 -3.25 -43.53
N LEU A 9 -3.94 -4.42 -43.96
CA LEU A 9 -2.98 -5.21 -43.17
C LEU A 9 -1.75 -4.37 -42.78
N LEU A 10 -1.34 -3.43 -43.62
CA LEU A 10 -0.22 -2.54 -43.35
C LEU A 10 -0.52 -1.53 -42.23
N GLU A 11 -1.75 -1.00 -42.17
CA GLU A 11 -2.17 -0.10 -41.08
C GLU A 11 -2.18 -0.83 -39.74
N LEU A 12 -2.61 -2.09 -39.72
CA LEU A 12 -2.62 -2.90 -38.50
C LEU A 12 -1.20 -3.17 -37.99
N ILE A 13 -0.29 -3.54 -38.90
CA ILE A 13 1.11 -3.80 -38.56
C ILE A 13 1.80 -2.53 -38.04
N PHE A 14 1.56 -1.38 -38.67
CA PHE A 14 2.17 -0.13 -38.22
C PHE A 14 1.66 0.28 -36.82
N ALA A 15 0.35 0.09 -36.58
CA ALA A 15 -0.24 0.37 -35.28
C ALA A 15 0.35 -0.49 -34.14
N ILE A 16 0.49 -1.81 -34.33
CA ILE A 16 1.07 -2.68 -33.30
C ILE A 16 2.55 -2.38 -33.04
N VAL A 17 3.31 -2.00 -34.08
CA VAL A 17 4.73 -1.64 -33.93
C VAL A 17 4.87 -0.35 -33.12
N ILE A 18 4.06 0.67 -33.39
CA ILE A 18 4.07 1.92 -32.62
C ILE A 18 3.72 1.66 -31.15
N ILE A 19 2.64 0.91 -30.89
CA ILE A 19 2.22 0.58 -29.52
C ILE A 19 3.32 -0.22 -28.81
N GLY A 20 3.99 -1.14 -29.51
CA GLY A 20 5.12 -1.90 -28.96
C GLY A 20 6.26 -1.02 -28.47
N ILE A 21 6.68 -0.04 -29.28
CA ILE A 21 7.78 0.88 -28.94
C ILE A 21 7.42 1.75 -27.72
N ILE A 22 6.22 2.32 -27.71
CA ILE A 22 5.77 3.20 -26.61
C ILE A 22 5.59 2.40 -25.32
N SER A 23 5.04 1.19 -25.42
CA SER A 23 4.75 0.32 -24.28
C SER A 23 6.00 -0.02 -23.45
N THR A 24 7.14 -0.25 -24.10
CA THR A 24 8.40 -0.58 -23.40
C THR A 24 8.82 0.52 -22.41
N VAL A 25 8.57 1.79 -22.71
CA VAL A 25 8.93 2.91 -21.82
C VAL A 25 7.80 3.25 -20.85
N ALA A 26 6.54 3.11 -21.29
CA ALA A 26 5.38 3.50 -20.51
C ALA A 26 5.04 2.49 -19.39
N VAL A 27 5.12 1.19 -19.66
CA VAL A 27 4.71 0.14 -18.71
C VAL A 27 5.56 0.15 -17.43
N PRO A 28 6.92 0.17 -17.50
CA PRO A 28 7.73 0.18 -16.27
C PRO A 28 7.46 1.41 -15.40
N LYS A 29 7.26 2.58 -16.02
CA LYS A 29 6.93 3.83 -15.30
C LYS A 29 5.57 3.77 -14.62
N LEU A 30 4.59 3.14 -15.27
CA LEU A 30 3.26 2.98 -14.69
C LEU A 30 3.28 2.04 -13.48
N LEU A 31 4.04 0.95 -13.55
CA LEU A 31 4.24 0.03 -12.42
C LEU A 31 4.91 0.75 -11.25
N ASP A 32 6.01 1.45 -11.49
CA ASP A 32 6.71 2.21 -10.46
C ASP A 32 5.80 3.27 -9.79
N THR A 33 4.98 3.97 -10.60
CA THR A 33 4.00 4.95 -10.11
C THR A 33 2.93 4.30 -9.24
N LYS A 34 2.46 3.11 -9.61
CA LYS A 34 1.49 2.34 -8.82
C LYS A 34 2.11 1.96 -7.46
N ASP A 35 3.35 1.50 -7.44
CA ASP A 35 4.02 1.10 -6.21
C ASP A 35 4.30 2.30 -5.31
N ASN A 36 4.69 3.45 -5.89
CA ASN A 36 4.82 4.72 -5.16
C ASN A 36 3.48 5.15 -4.53
N ALA A 37 2.37 4.98 -5.26
CA ALA A 37 1.04 5.32 -4.75
C ALA A 37 0.62 4.39 -3.60
N GLN A 38 0.89 3.08 -3.72
CA GLN A 38 0.64 2.11 -2.65
C GLN A 38 1.46 2.47 -1.39
N ALA A 39 2.75 2.76 -1.54
CA ALA A 39 3.61 3.16 -0.42
C ALA A 39 3.07 4.43 0.28
N ALA A 40 2.63 5.43 -0.48
CA ALA A 40 2.07 6.66 0.06
C ALA A 40 0.72 6.44 0.79
N ILE A 41 -0.11 5.51 0.31
CA ILE A 41 -1.36 5.12 0.99
C ILE A 41 -1.03 4.48 2.34
N VAL A 42 -0.13 3.49 2.36
CA VAL A 42 0.27 2.80 3.60
C VAL A 42 0.90 3.77 4.59
N GLN A 43 1.74 4.70 4.14
CA GLN A 43 2.30 5.76 4.99
C GLN A 43 1.22 6.64 5.65
N LYS A 44 0.21 7.03 4.86
CA LYS A 44 -0.91 7.81 5.36
C LYS A 44 -1.75 7.02 6.34
N ASP A 45 -1.99 5.74 6.05
CA ASP A 45 -2.72 4.82 6.91
C ASP A 45 -2.00 4.68 8.26
N ILE A 46 -0.68 4.43 8.28
CA ILE A 46 0.13 4.37 9.50
C ILE A 46 -0.05 5.62 10.36
N SER A 47 0.07 6.81 9.75
CA SER A 47 -0.11 8.08 10.47
C SER A 47 -1.52 8.22 11.04
N THR A 48 -2.53 7.77 10.27
CA THR A 48 -3.93 7.78 10.69
C THR A 48 -4.17 6.80 11.83
N ILE A 49 -3.61 5.59 11.76
CA ILE A 49 -3.66 4.56 12.82
C ILE A 49 -3.11 5.15 14.12
N ILE A 50 -1.90 5.70 14.10
CA ILE A 50 -1.26 6.28 15.30
C ILE A 50 -2.15 7.36 15.92
N SER A 51 -2.66 8.29 15.12
CA SER A 51 -3.49 9.39 15.61
C SER A 51 -4.86 8.93 16.14
N SER A 52 -5.50 7.98 15.46
CA SER A 52 -6.86 7.51 15.79
C SER A 52 -6.85 6.64 17.02
N VAL A 53 -5.87 5.72 17.11
CA VAL A 53 -5.66 4.87 18.29
C VAL A 53 -5.36 5.73 19.50
N ARG A 54 -4.42 6.69 19.40
CA ARG A 54 -4.10 7.59 20.50
C ARG A 54 -5.33 8.40 20.96
N ALA A 55 -6.09 8.95 20.02
CA ALA A 55 -7.30 9.70 20.35
C ALA A 55 -8.35 8.82 21.06
N TYR A 56 -8.55 7.59 20.59
CA TYR A 56 -9.48 6.64 21.21
C TYR A 56 -9.01 6.24 22.61
N TYR A 57 -7.72 5.98 22.79
CA TYR A 57 -7.13 5.60 24.07
C TYR A 57 -7.26 6.73 25.11
N MET A 58 -7.08 7.99 24.70
CA MET A 58 -7.26 9.14 25.58
C MET A 58 -8.68 9.29 26.15
N VAL A 59 -9.70 8.82 25.43
CA VAL A 59 -11.11 8.93 25.86
C VAL A 59 -11.57 7.69 26.62
N ASN A 60 -11.18 6.50 26.18
CA ASN A 60 -11.73 5.24 26.68
C ASN A 60 -10.79 4.49 27.64
N ASP A 61 -9.50 4.87 27.74
CA ASP A 61 -8.42 4.24 28.53
C ASP A 61 -8.21 2.73 28.27
N LYS A 62 -8.89 2.19 27.26
CA LYS A 62 -8.77 0.81 26.79
C LYS A 62 -9.06 0.74 25.29
N LEU A 63 -8.50 -0.27 24.64
CA LEU A 63 -8.81 -0.63 23.27
C LEU A 63 -8.72 -2.14 23.16
N ASP A 64 -9.87 -2.77 22.96
CA ASP A 64 -10.00 -4.23 22.91
C ASP A 64 -9.83 -4.75 21.47
N ASN A 65 -10.24 -3.96 20.47
CA ASN A 65 -10.07 -4.25 19.04
C ASN A 65 -9.80 -2.94 18.25
N PHE A 66 -8.94 -3.00 17.23
CA PHE A 66 -8.70 -1.91 16.28
C PHE A 66 -9.98 -1.42 15.59
N ASP A 67 -10.96 -2.31 15.34
CA ASP A 67 -12.24 -1.99 14.70
C ASP A 67 -13.05 -0.93 15.48
N GLU A 68 -12.80 -0.77 16.79
CA GLU A 68 -13.50 0.22 17.62
C GLU A 68 -12.97 1.64 17.42
N ALA A 69 -11.69 1.77 17.04
CA ALA A 69 -11.00 3.05 16.94
C ALA A 69 -10.79 3.53 15.50
N LEU A 70 -10.94 2.62 14.53
CA LEU A 70 -10.36 2.78 13.20
C LEU A 70 -11.06 1.84 12.20
N THR A 71 -11.18 2.28 10.95
CA THR A 71 -11.53 1.42 9.82
C THR A 71 -10.46 1.52 8.75
N LEU A 72 -9.71 0.44 8.52
CA LEU A 72 -8.76 0.33 7.40
C LEU A 72 -9.38 -0.41 6.23
N ASN A 73 -8.76 -0.28 5.06
CA ASN A 73 -9.15 -1.04 3.88
C ASN A 73 -8.74 -2.52 4.05
N PRO A 74 -9.68 -3.47 4.10
CA PRO A 74 -9.37 -4.90 4.29
C PRO A 74 -8.69 -5.54 3.07
N SER A 75 -8.67 -4.87 1.91
CA SER A 75 -7.88 -5.32 0.75
C SER A 75 -6.40 -4.93 0.83
N THR A 76 -6.04 -4.07 1.78
CA THR A 76 -4.67 -3.56 1.96
C THR A 76 -4.08 -4.02 3.28
N TRP A 77 -4.89 -4.07 4.35
CA TRP A 77 -4.44 -4.44 5.69
C TRP A 77 -5.15 -5.71 6.16
N ASN A 78 -4.39 -6.64 6.72
CA ASN A 78 -4.92 -7.74 7.50
C ASN A 78 -5.01 -7.32 8.97
N ILE A 79 -6.22 -7.30 9.54
CA ILE A 79 -6.46 -6.90 10.93
C ILE A 79 -6.87 -8.14 11.73
N GLU A 80 -6.08 -8.44 12.76
CA GLU A 80 -6.37 -9.47 13.75
C GLU A 80 -6.39 -8.85 15.15
N ASN A 81 -7.59 -8.49 15.61
CA ASN A 81 -7.85 -7.86 16.92
C ASN A 81 -7.03 -6.57 17.17
N THR A 82 -5.84 -6.70 17.75
CA THR A 82 -4.93 -5.62 18.12
C THR A 82 -3.63 -5.63 17.30
N THR A 83 -3.62 -6.37 16.18
CA THR A 83 -2.52 -6.36 15.21
C THR A 83 -3.06 -5.98 13.84
N ALA A 84 -2.45 -4.99 13.20
CA ALA A 84 -2.70 -4.64 11.81
C ALA A 84 -1.42 -4.88 11.00
N THR A 85 -1.50 -5.74 9.98
CA THR A 85 -0.36 -6.14 9.17
C THR A 85 -0.58 -5.75 7.72
N TYR A 86 0.41 -5.11 7.12
CA TYR A 86 0.52 -4.88 5.69
C TYR A 86 1.51 -5.89 5.10
N GLU A 87 1.05 -6.61 4.08
CA GLU A 87 1.85 -7.59 3.34
C GLU A 87 2.21 -7.04 1.96
N ASP A 88 3.48 -7.19 1.58
CA ASP A 88 4.00 -6.88 0.26
C ASP A 88 4.62 -8.16 -0.34
N ASP A 89 4.16 -8.56 -1.53
CA ASP A 89 4.57 -9.80 -2.20
C ASP A 89 4.56 -11.08 -1.31
N ASN A 90 3.52 -11.23 -0.49
CA ASN A 90 3.31 -12.30 0.51
C ASN A 90 4.26 -12.28 1.73
N ASN A 91 5.04 -11.21 1.91
CA ASN A 91 5.86 -11.00 3.10
C ASN A 91 5.28 -9.88 3.96
N SER A 92 5.28 -10.07 5.28
CA SER A 92 4.86 -9.04 6.23
C SER A 92 5.89 -7.91 6.26
N CYS A 93 5.51 -6.74 5.75
CA CYS A 93 6.35 -5.55 5.68
C CYS A 93 6.12 -4.64 6.90
N VAL A 94 4.88 -4.23 7.16
CA VAL A 94 4.54 -3.35 8.29
C VAL A 94 3.59 -4.07 9.24
N THR A 95 3.96 -4.14 10.51
CA THR A 95 3.09 -4.66 11.57
C THR A 95 2.88 -3.59 12.63
N VAL A 96 1.63 -3.28 12.93
CA VAL A 96 1.24 -2.39 14.02
C VAL A 96 0.60 -3.21 15.12
N ASN A 97 1.17 -3.19 16.32
CA ASN A 97 0.66 -3.91 17.46
C ASN A 97 0.44 -2.97 18.66
N ILE A 98 -0.56 -3.25 19.48
CA ILE A 98 -0.78 -2.50 20.72
C ILE A 98 -0.42 -3.38 21.91
N LYS A 99 0.59 -2.98 22.69
CA LYS A 99 1.00 -3.63 23.94
C LYS A 99 1.12 -2.62 25.06
N ASN A 100 0.55 -2.92 26.22
CA ASN A 100 0.79 -2.19 27.47
C ASN A 100 0.71 -0.65 27.37
N LYS A 101 -0.36 -0.11 26.74
CA LYS A 101 -0.55 1.33 26.48
C LYS A 101 0.47 1.96 25.50
N LYS A 102 1.09 1.13 24.67
CA LYS A 102 2.02 1.57 23.63
C LYS A 102 1.64 0.95 22.30
N LEU A 103 1.88 1.71 21.24
CA LEU A 103 1.70 1.29 19.86
C LEU A 103 3.08 1.02 19.27
N ASP A 104 3.34 -0.26 19.01
CA ASP A 104 4.56 -0.77 18.40
C ASP A 104 4.36 -0.80 16.89
N LEU A 105 5.12 0.03 16.18
CA LEU A 105 5.28 -0.07 14.73
C LEU A 105 6.55 -0.88 14.45
N ILE A 106 6.40 -2.01 13.77
CA ILE A 106 7.50 -2.88 13.36
C ILE A 106 7.53 -2.92 11.84
N ILE A 107 8.69 -2.59 11.27
CA ILE A 107 8.96 -2.73 9.84
C ILE A 107 9.99 -3.84 9.68
N ASN A 108 9.64 -4.86 8.91
CA ASN A 108 10.59 -5.88 8.48
C ASN A 108 11.39 -5.34 7.28
N ASP A 109 12.67 -5.71 7.19
CA ASP A 109 13.57 -5.34 6.08
C ASP A 109 14.12 -6.61 5.38
N GLU A 110 13.73 -7.80 5.87
CA GLU A 110 14.22 -9.07 5.37
C GLU A 110 13.25 -9.65 4.32
N ASN A 111 13.56 -9.38 3.04
CA ASN A 111 12.87 -9.87 1.82
C ASN A 111 11.64 -9.09 1.37
N ASP A 112 11.71 -7.77 1.48
CA ASP A 112 10.58 -6.91 1.19
C ASP A 112 10.37 -6.60 -0.29
N GLY A 113 9.10 -6.58 -0.70
CA GLY A 113 8.65 -6.23 -2.04
C GLY A 113 8.98 -4.78 -2.42
N ASP A 114 8.65 -4.40 -3.66
CA ASP A 114 9.01 -3.08 -4.20
C ASP A 114 8.31 -1.92 -3.46
N VAL A 115 7.14 -2.16 -2.84
CA VAL A 115 6.40 -1.14 -2.09
C VAL A 115 7.03 -0.92 -0.72
N CYS A 116 7.41 -1.98 -0.04
CA CYS A 116 7.96 -1.91 1.32
C CYS A 116 9.33 -1.23 1.35
N LYS A 117 10.19 -1.49 0.36
CA LYS A 117 11.46 -0.74 0.19
C LYS A 117 11.23 0.76 0.03
N LYS A 118 10.16 1.17 -0.65
CA LYS A 118 9.79 2.58 -0.83
C LYS A 118 9.29 3.20 0.47
N ILE A 119 8.58 2.44 1.30
CA ILE A 119 8.13 2.88 2.63
C ILE A 119 9.34 3.15 3.53
N ILE A 120 10.32 2.23 3.57
CA ILE A 120 11.57 2.38 4.34
C ILE A 120 12.37 3.59 3.83
N ALA A 121 12.51 3.73 2.51
CA ALA A 121 13.19 4.87 1.89
C ALA A 121 12.50 6.22 2.17
N SER A 122 11.20 6.21 2.48
CA SER A 122 10.43 7.40 2.84
C SER A 122 10.64 7.85 4.30
N GLY A 123 11.46 7.12 5.07
CA GLY A 123 11.87 7.49 6.42
C GLY A 123 10.94 7.02 7.53
N ILE A 124 10.00 6.12 7.23
CA ILE A 124 9.24 5.42 8.26
C ILE A 124 10.11 4.28 8.77
N SER A 125 10.43 4.31 10.05
CA SER A 125 11.17 3.25 10.74
C SER A 125 10.33 2.68 11.88
N SER A 126 10.68 1.47 12.31
CA SER A 126 10.11 0.87 13.53
C SER A 126 10.20 1.86 14.69
N ALA A 127 9.07 2.12 15.33
CA ALA A 127 8.93 3.13 16.38
C ALA A 127 7.85 2.73 17.36
N GLU A 128 8.09 3.04 18.63
CA GLU A 128 7.16 2.80 19.73
C GLU A 128 6.54 4.15 20.13
N TYR A 129 5.22 4.20 20.17
CA TYR A 129 4.46 5.42 20.49
C TYR A 129 3.67 5.21 21.77
N ASP A 130 3.80 6.12 22.73
CA ASP A 130 2.93 6.14 23.91
C ASP A 130 1.50 6.59 23.51
N LEU A 131 0.51 5.91 24.09
CA LEU A 131 -0.93 6.12 23.88
C LEU A 131 -1.57 6.93 25.00
#